data_AF-A0A2V9LSZ1-F1
#
_entry.id   AF-A0A2V9LSZ1-F1
#
_cell.length_a   1.000
_cell.length_b   1.000
_cell.length_c   1.000
_cell.angle_alpha   90.00
_cell.angle_beta   90.00
_cell.angle_gamma   90.00
#
_symmetry.space_group_name_H-M   'P 1'
#
loop_
_entity.id
_entity.type
_entity.pdbx_description
1 polymer ?
#
loop_
_entity_poly.entity_id
_entity_poly.type
_entity_poly.pdbx_seq_one_letter_code
_entity_poly.pdbx_strand_id
1 'polypeptide(L)'
;MKFFDCNVMIGEAVVPIPNAILDARTLLAEMDRLDIAQALFFHYAFTMDQKKDINRLTLEAARQSNRLVPTWVLSTAVTRMGEKLEDQVGRMSVR
;
A
#
# COMPACT_ATOMS: atom_id res chain seq x y z
N MET A 1 -7.13 18.50 19.68
CA MET A 1 -6.12 18.44 18.60
C MET A 1 -6.40 17.15 17.85
N LYS A 2 -6.59 17.18 16.53
CA LYS A 2 -6.93 15.95 15.79
C LYS A 2 -5.65 15.20 15.39
N PHE A 3 -5.66 13.88 15.48
CA PHE A 3 -4.46 13.07 15.21
C PHE A 3 -4.22 12.87 13.71
N PHE A 4 -2.95 12.69 13.34
CA PHE A 4 -2.52 12.25 12.01
C PHE A 4 -1.76 10.94 12.20
N ASP A 5 -2.20 9.87 11.53
CA ASP A 5 -1.47 8.61 11.52
C ASP A 5 -0.51 8.59 10.33
N CYS A 6 0.79 8.41 10.61
CA CYS A 6 1.83 8.42 9.58
C CYS A 6 2.20 7.03 9.07
N ASN A 7 1.61 5.95 9.59
CA ASN A 7 1.97 4.60 9.18
C ASN A 7 0.76 3.66 9.24
N VAL A 8 0.00 3.63 8.14
CA VAL A 8 -1.10 2.69 7.98
C VAL A 8 -0.86 1.76 6.81
N MET A 9 -1.12 0.48 7.03
CA MET A 9 -1.13 -0.56 6.02
C MET A 9 -2.54 -1.12 5.91
N ILE A 10 -3.05 -1.27 4.69
CA ILE A 10 -4.32 -1.96 4.42
C ILE A 10 -4.15 -3.12 3.45
N GLY A 11 -5.09 -4.05 3.45
CA GLY A 11 -5.11 -5.22 2.56
C GLY A 11 -4.70 -6.51 3.26
N GLU A 12 -4.75 -7.62 2.51
CA GLU A 12 -4.46 -8.95 3.06
C GLU A 12 -2.98 -9.14 3.36
N ALA A 13 -2.68 -9.54 4.58
CA ALA A 13 -1.34 -9.94 5.01
C ALA A 13 -1.15 -11.45 4.86
N VAL A 14 0.11 -11.86 4.66
CA VAL A 14 0.53 -13.28 4.52
C VAL A 14 0.17 -14.11 5.75
N VAL A 15 0.42 -13.50 6.90
CA VAL A 15 0.10 -14.05 8.20
C VAL A 15 -1.15 -13.29 8.65
N PRO A 16 -2.23 -13.98 9.05
CA PRO A 16 -3.40 -13.31 9.59
C PRO A 16 -3.00 -12.41 10.75
N ILE A 17 -3.21 -11.10 10.60
CA ILE A 17 -3.01 -10.12 11.66
C ILE A 17 -4.36 -9.95 12.35
N PRO A 18 -4.47 -10.18 13.66
CA PRO A 18 -5.69 -9.86 14.40
C PRO A 18 -6.07 -8.40 14.18
N ASN A 19 -7.33 -8.16 13.81
CA ASN A 19 -7.86 -6.83 13.50
C ASN A 19 -7.17 -6.14 12.31
N ALA A 20 -6.72 -6.90 11.31
CA ALA A 20 -6.21 -6.34 10.06
C ALA A 20 -7.24 -5.40 9.41
N ILE A 21 -6.76 -4.26 8.93
CA ILE A 21 -7.56 -3.32 8.15
C ILE A 21 -7.52 -3.76 6.68
N LEU A 22 -8.60 -4.34 6.19
CA LEU A 22 -8.61 -4.96 4.86
C LEU A 22 -8.84 -3.95 3.74
N ASP A 23 -9.53 -2.84 4.03
CA ASP A 23 -9.93 -1.86 3.03
C ASP A 23 -10.04 -0.44 3.59
N ALA A 24 -10.26 0.52 2.69
CA ALA A 24 -10.40 1.94 3.00
C ALA A 24 -11.61 2.24 3.90
N ARG A 25 -12.70 1.50 3.76
CA ARG A 25 -13.92 1.68 4.58
C ARG A 25 -13.64 1.33 6.03
N THR A 26 -12.98 0.20 6.25
CA THR A 26 -12.60 -0.30 7.57
C THR A 26 -11.60 0.66 8.21
N LEU A 27 -10.64 1.17 7.44
CA LEU A 27 -9.70 2.19 7.91
C LEU A 27 -10.43 3.45 8.39
N LEU A 28 -11.34 3.99 7.58
CA LEU A 28 -12.09 5.20 7.94
C LEU A 28 -12.93 5.01 9.22
N ALA A 29 -13.55 3.84 9.39
CA ALA A 29 -14.30 3.52 10.60
C ALA A 29 -13.40 3.50 11.85
N GLU A 30 -12.20 2.91 11.76
CA GLU A 30 -11.24 2.92 12.86
C GLU A 30 -10.68 4.32 13.14
N MET A 31 -10.42 5.11 12.09
CA MET A 31 -10.02 6.51 12.24
C MET A 31 -11.07 7.32 13.00
N ASP A 32 -12.36 7.10 12.72
CA ASP A 32 -13.46 7.75 13.45
C ASP A 32 -13.51 7.30 14.91
N ARG A 33 -13.30 6.01 15.18
CA ARG A 33 -13.26 5.46 16.53
C ARG A 33 -12.11 6.03 17.38
N LEU A 34 -11.00 6.37 16.75
CA LEU A 34 -9.76 6.82 17.39
C LEU A 34 -9.51 8.35 17.30
N ASP A 35 -10.45 9.11 16.72
CA ASP A 35 -10.32 10.56 16.46
C ASP A 35 -9.08 10.94 15.62
N ILE A 36 -8.76 10.09 14.63
CA ILE A 36 -7.70 10.31 13.63
C ILE A 36 -8.30 11.09 12.45
N ALA A 37 -7.80 12.30 12.19
CA ALA A 37 -8.29 13.14 11.10
C ALA A 37 -7.85 12.64 9.73
N GLN A 38 -6.58 12.27 9.59
CA GLN A 38 -6.01 11.82 8.31
C GLN A 38 -4.97 10.73 8.54
N ALA A 39 -4.78 9.89 7.54
CA ALA A 39 -3.82 8.79 7.60
C ALA A 39 -2.98 8.75 6.32
N LEU A 40 -1.67 8.57 6.51
CA LEU A 40 -0.75 8.17 5.46
C LEU A 40 -0.80 6.65 5.31
N PHE A 41 -1.15 6.14 4.13
CA PHE A 41 -1.40 4.71 3.96
C PHE A 41 -0.92 4.13 2.62
N PHE A 42 -0.72 2.82 2.60
CA PHE A 42 -0.47 2.02 1.40
C PHE A 42 -1.24 0.69 1.44
N HIS A 43 -1.52 0.12 0.27
CA HIS A 43 -1.92 -1.27 0.16
C HIS A 43 -0.72 -2.18 0.32
N TYR A 44 -0.85 -3.20 1.17
CA TYR A 44 0.03 -4.33 1.16
C TYR A 44 -0.37 -5.31 0.07
N ALA A 45 0.62 -5.90 -0.60
CA ALA A 45 0.41 -7.05 -1.45
C ALA A 45 1.50 -8.08 -1.21
N PHE A 46 1.09 -9.33 -1.13
CA PHE A 46 1.98 -10.42 -0.74
C PHE A 46 2.86 -10.89 -1.90
N THR A 47 2.29 -11.12 -3.08
CA THR A 47 3.04 -11.72 -4.19
C THR A 47 3.66 -10.67 -5.12
N MET A 48 4.73 -11.03 -5.82
CA MET A 48 5.39 -10.15 -6.80
C MET A 48 4.45 -9.72 -7.93
N ASP A 49 3.50 -10.58 -8.32
CA ASP A 49 2.49 -10.22 -9.32
C ASP A 49 1.50 -9.19 -8.76
N GLN A 50 1.07 -9.34 -7.51
CA GLN A 50 0.19 -8.38 -6.86
C GLN A 50 0.91 -7.06 -6.50
N LYS A 51 2.23 -7.07 -6.30
CA LYS A 51 3.02 -5.84 -6.04
C LYS A 51 2.94 -4.82 -7.18
N LYS A 52 2.72 -5.28 -8.43
CA LYS A 52 2.51 -4.39 -9.58
C LYS A 52 1.24 -3.55 -9.44
N ASP A 53 0.27 -4.04 -8.68
CA ASP A 53 -1.02 -3.39 -8.46
C ASP A 53 -1.07 -2.51 -7.20
N ILE A 54 -0.09 -2.58 -6.29
CA ILE A 54 -0.15 -1.86 -4.99
C ILE A 54 -0.44 -0.37 -5.19
N ASN A 55 0.30 0.31 -6.05
CA ASN A 55 0.11 1.75 -6.25
C ASN A 55 -1.25 2.05 -6.88
N ARG A 56 -1.72 1.20 -7.79
CA ARG A 56 -3.06 1.33 -8.40
C ARG A 56 -4.16 1.17 -7.35
N LEU A 57 -4.11 0.11 -6.55
CA LEU A 57 -5.07 -0.17 -5.47
C LEU A 57 -5.03 0.91 -4.38
N THR A 58 -3.85 1.40 -4.02
CA THR A 58 -3.68 2.50 -3.08
C THR A 58 -4.35 3.77 -3.59
N LEU A 59 -4.16 4.12 -4.86
CA LEU A 59 -4.83 5.27 -5.47
C LEU A 59 -6.35 5.09 -5.57
N GLU A 60 -6.84 3.88 -5.88
CA GLU A 60 -8.27 3.57 -5.89
C GLU A 60 -8.91 3.75 -4.50
N ALA A 61 -8.27 3.28 -3.44
CA ALA A 61 -8.71 3.51 -2.07
C ALA A 61 -8.64 5.00 -1.67
N ALA A 62 -7.58 5.71 -2.02
CA ALA A 62 -7.42 7.12 -1.69
C ALA A 62 -8.54 8.00 -2.27
N ARG A 63 -9.11 7.62 -3.43
CA ARG A 63 -10.25 8.33 -4.03
C ARG A 63 -11.53 8.25 -3.20
N GLN A 64 -11.63 7.32 -2.24
CA GLN A 64 -12.83 7.17 -1.41
C GLN A 64 -12.95 8.26 -0.34
N SER A 65 -11.85 8.93 0.03
CA SER A 65 -11.87 10.01 1.02
C SER A 65 -10.62 10.90 0.95
N ASN A 66 -10.81 12.21 1.11
CA ASN A 66 -9.72 13.18 1.26
C ASN A 66 -8.91 13.02 2.56
N ARG A 67 -9.37 12.18 3.49
CA ARG A 67 -8.66 11.85 4.74
C ARG A 67 -7.56 10.80 4.53
N LEU A 68 -7.57 10.12 3.38
CA LEU A 68 -6.62 9.07 3.06
C LEU A 68 -5.53 9.61 2.13
N VAL A 69 -4.32 9.73 2.66
CA VAL A 69 -3.15 10.24 1.93
C VAL A 69 -2.34 9.04 1.42
N PRO A 70 -2.30 8.76 0.11
CA PRO A 70 -1.62 7.58 -0.42
C PRO A 70 -0.09 7.73 -0.37
N THR A 71 0.62 6.65 -0.06
CA THR A 71 2.07 6.53 -0.27
C THR A 71 2.41 5.65 -1.45
N TRP A 72 3.53 5.99 -2.09
CA TRP A 72 4.09 5.22 -3.19
C TRP A 72 4.96 4.09 -2.65
N VAL A 73 4.69 2.88 -3.12
CA VAL A 73 5.58 1.73 -2.95
C VAL A 73 6.46 1.64 -4.19
N LEU A 74 7.77 1.74 -3.97
CA LEU A 74 8.77 1.68 -5.04
C LEU A 74 9.51 0.34 -4.99
N SER A 75 9.71 -0.27 -6.14
CA SER A 75 10.65 -1.38 -6.27
C SER A 75 12.06 -0.83 -6.15
N THR A 76 12.86 -1.41 -5.25
CA THR A 76 14.30 -1.13 -5.14
C THR A 76 15.14 -2.01 -6.06
N ALA A 77 14.51 -2.81 -6.92
CA ALA A 77 15.22 -3.58 -7.94
C ALA A 77 16.05 -2.62 -8.80
N VAL A 78 17.34 -2.95 -8.95
CA VAL A 78 18.28 -2.13 -9.72
C VAL A 78 17.79 -2.06 -11.17
N THR A 79 17.32 -0.88 -11.55
CA THR A 79 16.93 -0.57 -12.93
C THR A 79 18.08 0.21 -13.55
N ARG A 80 18.69 -0.32 -14.60
CA ARG A 80 19.69 0.46 -15.37
C ARG A 80 18.96 1.52 -16.18
N MET A 81 19.56 2.70 -16.33
CA MET A 81 18.99 3.75 -17.18
C MET A 81 18.80 3.24 -18.61
N GLY A 82 17.58 3.36 -19.14
CA GLY A 82 17.20 2.86 -20.48
C GLY A 82 16.78 1.39 -20.54
N GLU A 83 16.81 0.68 -19.41
CA GLU A 83 16.41 -0.73 -19.31
C GLU A 83 14.88 -0.85 -19.21
N LYS A 84 14.29 -1.73 -20.02
CA LYS A 84 12.86 -2.03 -19.99
C LYS A 84 12.57 -3.19 -19.02
N LEU A 85 11.29 -3.42 -18.74
CA LEU A 85 10.86 -4.52 -17.85
C LEU A 85 11.26 -5.89 -18.38
N GLU A 86 11.18 -6.10 -19.70
CA GLU A 86 11.59 -7.35 -20.36
C GLU A 86 13.09 -7.66 -20.20
N ASP A 87 13.94 -6.64 -20.07
CA ASP A 87 15.38 -6.77 -19.89
C ASP A 87 15.75 -7.27 -18.47
N GLN A 88 14.79 -7.21 -17.54
CA GLN A 88 14.98 -7.58 -16.13
C GLN A 88 14.60 -9.03 -15.82
N VAL A 89 13.93 -9.72 -16.76
CA VAL A 89 13.37 -11.08 -16.55
C VAL A 89 14.45 -12.09 -16.12
N GLY A 90 15.66 -12.00 -16.69
CA GLY A 90 16.78 -12.88 -16.33
C GLY A 90 17.37 -12.65 -14.93
N ARG A 91 17.10 -11.50 -14.31
CA ARG A 91 17.62 -11.14 -12.97
C ARG A 91 16.62 -11.43 -11.85
N MET A 92 15.33 -11.51 -12.18
CA MET A 92 14.26 -11.85 -11.22
C MET A 92 14.26 -13.33 -10.81
N SER A 93 15.11 -14.17 -11.40
CA SER A 93 15.16 -15.62 -11.17
C SER A 93 16.26 -16.06 -10.18
N VAL A 94 16.92 -15.14 -9.46
CA VAL A 94 17.97 -15.52 -8.51
C VAL A 94 17.58 -15.13 -7.08
N ARG A 95 17.13 -16.18 -6.36
CA ARG A 95 16.99 -16.37 -4.90
C ARG A 95 15.82 -15.70 -4.19
#